data_AF-A0A6G0T4S0-F1
#
_entry.id   AF-A0A6G0T4S0-F1
#
_cell.length_a   1.000
_cell.length_b   1.000
_cell.length_c   1.000
_cell.angle_alpha   90.00
_cell.angle_beta   90.00
_cell.angle_gamma   90.00
#
_symmetry.space_group_name_H-M   'P 1'
#
loop_
_entity.id
_entity.type
_entity.pdbx_description
1 polymer ?
#
loop_
_entity_poly.entity_id
_entity_poly.type
_entity_poly.pdbx_seq_one_letter_code
_entity_poly.pdbx_strand_id
1 'polypeptide(L)'
;MMSSRAKKAKLNDDLINQILEIDNSSNSSEFSDFDDTDEDVTYNPNSSESDVESDVEESINDEKLDSSPASFSNTTRIEVWNYVTSKNRKQFLFNNAYSGLKIDIPPDSSALDIFKLFFTSEIIDLIVVETNRNAEQFLSKNRLSKFSRFAKWIPTNENEIQKFFGLIIWMGLVQMPTLEDYWCNSTRYKNYVAHKIIPRNRFELILRFLHFSDNEKFDGDKIYKVRNLVEKMIYNFQNVMEPDEDLAVDETMVPFRGRLGFRQYIPGKSHKYGVKLFKLCGTNGYTYNVQIYAGKSQVDGKGLACKVVLNLCQMYLNANRTITTDNFYTSLPLAYELLKNKTHLTGTLFFFFFFLF
;
A
#
# COMPACT_ATOMS: atom_id res chain seq x y z
N MET A 1 15.07 21.03 40.79
CA MET A 1 16.42 20.79 40.23
C MET A 1 16.25 20.25 38.82
N MET A 2 16.61 21.06 37.81
CA MET A 2 16.54 20.70 36.40
C MET A 2 17.69 19.74 36.05
N SER A 3 17.36 18.58 35.48
CA SER A 3 18.35 17.63 34.93
C SER A 3 18.80 18.11 33.55
N SER A 4 20.07 18.46 33.40
CA SER A 4 20.66 18.89 32.14
C SER A 4 20.78 17.72 31.16
N ARG A 5 20.36 17.97 29.91
CA ARG A 5 20.44 17.04 28.79
C ARG A 5 21.88 17.03 28.27
N ALA A 6 22.48 15.85 28.08
CA ALA A 6 23.81 15.72 27.50
C ALA A 6 23.86 16.32 26.08
N LYS A 7 24.80 17.23 25.84
CA LYS A 7 25.05 17.83 24.52
C LYS A 7 25.59 16.76 23.56
N LYS A 8 24.90 16.52 22.44
CA LYS A 8 25.46 15.79 21.29
C LYS A 8 26.67 16.57 20.77
N ALA A 9 27.86 15.96 20.80
CA ALA A 9 29.02 16.46 20.10
C ALA A 9 28.78 16.32 18.58
N LYS A 10 29.00 17.39 17.82
CA LYS A 10 29.14 17.31 16.36
C LYS A 10 30.46 16.62 16.05
N LEU A 11 30.45 15.55 15.26
CA LEU A 11 31.68 15.00 14.69
C LEU A 11 32.31 16.06 13.77
N ASN A 12 33.61 16.27 13.92
CA ASN A 12 34.42 17.14 13.08
C ASN A 12 34.89 16.37 11.83
N ASP A 13 34.99 17.06 10.69
CA ASP A 13 35.33 16.46 9.39
C ASP A 13 36.72 15.79 9.39
N ASP A 14 37.62 16.23 10.27
CA ASP A 14 38.95 15.62 10.45
C ASP A 14 38.88 14.19 11.00
N LEU A 15 37.88 13.85 11.81
CA LEU A 15 37.70 12.49 12.34
C LEU A 15 37.12 11.56 11.27
N ILE A 16 36.33 12.10 10.34
CA ILE A 16 35.76 11.35 9.21
C ILE A 16 36.87 11.01 8.21
N ASN A 17 37.76 11.96 7.93
CA ASN A 17 38.89 11.73 7.02
C ASN A 17 39.89 10.71 7.57
N GLN A 18 40.15 10.69 8.89
CA GLN A 18 40.99 9.66 9.50
C GLN A 18 40.39 8.24 9.42
N ILE A 19 39.07 8.10 9.42
CA ILE A 19 38.41 6.79 9.25
C ILE A 19 38.51 6.32 7.80
N LEU A 20 38.38 7.25 6.84
CA LEU A 20 38.48 6.94 5.40
C LEU A 20 39.89 6.57 4.95
N GLU A 21 40.94 7.08 5.61
CA GLU A 21 42.33 6.72 5.28
C GLU A 21 42.73 5.32 5.77
N ILE A 22 42.05 4.75 6.77
CA ILE A 22 42.35 3.42 7.31
C ILE A 22 41.82 2.29 6.40
N ASP A 23 40.69 2.50 5.71
CA ASP A 23 40.06 1.50 4.85
C ASP A 23 40.73 1.31 3.48
N ASN A 24 41.65 2.20 3.08
CA ASN A 24 42.35 2.11 1.79
C ASN A 24 43.55 1.13 1.77
N SER A 25 43.75 0.33 2.83
CA SER A 25 44.90 -0.60 2.91
C SER A 25 44.57 -2.08 2.73
N SER A 26 43.36 -2.45 2.30
CA SER A 26 42.96 -3.85 2.10
C SER A 26 42.36 -4.12 0.72
N ASN A 27 43.23 -4.63 -0.18
CA ASN A 27 42.98 -5.34 -1.44
C ASN A 27 41.57 -5.28 -2.05
N SER A 28 41.48 -4.55 -3.16
CA SER A 28 40.42 -4.57 -4.15
C SER A 28 40.17 -5.97 -4.73
N SER A 29 39.03 -6.57 -4.41
CA SER A 29 38.41 -7.61 -5.24
C SER A 29 37.33 -6.95 -6.10
N GLU A 30 37.47 -7.13 -7.41
CA GLU A 30 36.63 -6.61 -8.50
C GLU A 30 35.14 -6.52 -8.15
N PHE A 31 34.63 -5.29 -8.22
CA PHE A 31 33.20 -5.02 -8.39
C PHE A 31 32.74 -5.67 -9.69
N SER A 32 31.94 -6.74 -9.60
CA SER A 32 31.18 -7.18 -10.76
C SER A 32 30.03 -6.20 -10.96
N ASP A 33 30.26 -5.24 -11.84
CA ASP A 33 29.21 -4.40 -12.41
C ASP A 33 28.05 -5.29 -12.88
N PHE A 34 26.87 -4.96 -12.40
CA PHE A 34 25.63 -5.43 -12.97
C PHE A 34 25.54 -4.81 -14.37
N ASP A 35 26.03 -5.55 -15.36
CA ASP A 35 25.99 -5.19 -16.78
C ASP A 35 24.53 -5.10 -17.26
N ASP A 36 23.95 -3.91 -17.10
CA ASP A 36 22.61 -3.53 -17.53
C ASP A 36 22.67 -2.96 -18.96
N THR A 37 23.41 -3.63 -19.86
CA THR A 37 23.38 -3.35 -21.29
C THR A 37 22.25 -4.13 -21.96
N ASP A 38 21.01 -3.72 -21.71
CA ASP A 38 19.90 -4.03 -22.61
C ASP A 38 19.08 -2.75 -22.81
N GLU A 39 19.40 -2.04 -23.90
CA GLU A 39 18.54 -1.00 -24.48
C GLU A 39 17.21 -1.64 -24.88
N ASP A 40 16.18 -1.44 -24.06
CA ASP A 40 14.80 -1.71 -24.42
C ASP A 40 14.43 -0.85 -25.63
N VAL A 41 14.29 -1.45 -26.82
CA VAL A 41 14.02 -0.77 -28.09
C VAL A 41 12.62 -0.12 -28.13
N THR A 42 11.83 -0.24 -27.05
CA THR A 42 10.62 0.58 -26.83
C THR A 42 10.89 1.92 -26.14
N TYR A 43 12.15 2.22 -25.83
CA TYR A 43 12.60 3.46 -25.23
C TYR A 43 12.70 4.58 -26.27
N ASN A 44 11.76 5.53 -26.21
CA ASN A 44 11.90 6.84 -26.84
C ASN A 44 12.21 7.87 -25.74
N PRO A 45 13.39 8.51 -25.72
CA PRO A 45 13.78 9.44 -24.66
C PRO A 45 13.02 10.78 -24.70
N ASN A 46 12.08 10.96 -25.63
CA ASN A 46 11.37 12.22 -25.85
C ASN A 46 9.87 12.22 -25.48
N SER A 47 9.33 11.22 -24.76
CA SER A 47 8.03 11.40 -24.11
C SER A 47 8.23 12.02 -22.74
N SER A 48 8.18 13.34 -22.67
CA SER A 48 8.03 14.11 -21.44
C SER A 48 6.73 13.71 -20.73
N GLU A 49 6.79 12.71 -19.85
CA GLU A 49 5.74 12.48 -18.85
C GLU A 49 6.19 13.10 -17.52
N SER A 50 5.50 14.16 -17.15
CA SER A 50 5.68 14.92 -15.92
C SER A 50 5.45 14.02 -14.70
N ASP A 51 6.42 14.00 -13.79
CA ASP A 51 6.20 13.56 -12.41
C ASP A 51 5.01 14.36 -11.87
N VAL A 52 3.92 13.68 -11.52
CA VAL A 52 2.79 14.32 -10.84
C VAL A 52 3.26 14.58 -9.41
N GLU A 53 3.81 15.77 -9.16
CA GLU A 53 3.77 16.37 -7.84
C GLU A 53 2.30 16.37 -7.42
N SER A 54 1.97 15.55 -6.43
CA SER A 54 0.73 15.76 -5.69
C SER A 54 0.96 16.96 -4.78
N ASP A 55 1.00 18.15 -5.39
CA ASP A 55 0.64 19.39 -4.72
C ASP A 55 -0.85 19.25 -4.38
N VAL A 56 -1.10 18.62 -3.24
CA VAL A 56 -2.29 18.89 -2.47
C VAL A 56 -1.95 20.09 -1.58
N GLU A 57 -1.56 21.19 -2.20
CA GLU A 57 -1.89 22.50 -1.63
C GLU A 57 -3.34 22.79 -1.99
N GLU A 58 -4.07 23.25 -0.98
CA GLU A 58 -5.47 23.63 -0.95
C GLU A 58 -5.93 24.37 -2.22
N SER A 59 -6.58 23.68 -3.15
CA SER A 59 -7.38 24.34 -4.18
C SER A 59 -8.83 24.47 -3.70
N ILE A 60 -9.06 25.53 -2.93
CA ILE A 60 -10.39 26.13 -2.79
C ILE A 60 -10.72 26.70 -4.17
N ASN A 61 -11.69 26.09 -4.85
CA ASN A 61 -12.28 26.70 -6.05
C ASN A 61 -13.10 27.92 -5.61
N ASP A 62 -12.50 29.10 -5.73
CA ASP A 62 -13.23 30.38 -5.73
C ASP A 62 -14.03 30.49 -7.03
N GLU A 63 -15.27 30.01 -7.02
CA GLU A 63 -16.28 30.50 -7.96
C GLU A 63 -16.62 31.95 -7.57
N LYS A 64 -16.13 32.91 -8.36
CA LYS A 64 -16.57 34.31 -8.30
C LYS A 64 -18.08 34.40 -8.57
N LEU A 65 -18.87 34.39 -7.50
CA LEU A 65 -20.25 34.86 -7.53
C LEU A 65 -20.24 36.39 -7.42
N ASP A 66 -20.76 37.03 -8.45
CA ASP A 66 -20.94 38.47 -8.58
C ASP A 66 -21.93 38.97 -7.53
N SER A 67 -21.43 39.52 -6.42
CA SER A 67 -22.25 40.03 -5.33
C SER A 67 -22.54 41.52 -5.50
N SER A 68 -23.73 41.84 -6.01
CA SER A 68 -24.35 43.14 -5.73
C SER A 68 -24.62 43.24 -4.21
N PRO A 69 -24.42 44.41 -3.57
CA PRO A 69 -24.50 44.52 -2.12
C PRO A 69 -25.96 44.50 -1.66
N ALA A 70 -26.43 43.35 -1.20
CA ALA A 70 -27.65 43.27 -0.40
C ALA A 70 -27.33 43.67 1.04
N SER A 71 -28.00 44.70 1.53
CA SER A 71 -27.91 45.23 2.89
C SER A 71 -28.35 44.18 3.93
N PHE A 72 -27.37 43.52 4.56
CA PHE A 72 -27.62 42.64 5.70
C PHE A 72 -27.68 43.45 6.99
N SER A 73 -28.81 43.34 7.69
CA SER A 73 -28.98 43.83 9.06
C SER A 73 -28.04 43.08 10.00
N ASN A 74 -27.10 43.82 10.63
CA ASN A 74 -26.25 43.33 11.70
C ASN A 74 -27.10 42.84 12.89
N THR A 75 -27.40 41.55 12.88
CA THR A 75 -27.74 40.82 14.10
C THR A 75 -26.66 39.78 14.26
N THR A 76 -25.61 40.15 15.01
CA THR A 76 -24.56 39.24 15.46
C THR A 76 -25.22 38.15 16.31
N ARG A 77 -25.58 37.02 15.68
CA ARG A 77 -25.85 35.79 16.41
C ARG A 77 -24.52 35.35 17.02
N ILE A 78 -24.36 35.60 18.32
CA ILE A 78 -23.30 34.99 19.10
C ILE A 78 -23.59 33.48 19.09
N GLU A 79 -22.86 32.71 18.30
CA GLU A 79 -22.91 31.25 18.37
C GLU A 79 -22.24 30.81 19.67
N VAL A 80 -23.07 30.55 20.69
CA VAL A 80 -22.62 29.99 21.96
C VAL A 80 -22.39 28.49 21.77
N TRP A 81 -21.15 28.05 21.91
CA TRP A 81 -20.80 26.64 22.00
C TRP A 81 -21.56 26.00 23.15
N ASN A 82 -22.56 25.18 22.83
CA ASN A 82 -23.35 24.46 23.81
C ASN A 82 -22.79 23.05 23.98
N TYR A 83 -22.85 22.52 25.21
CA TYR A 83 -22.66 21.11 25.44
C TYR A 83 -23.68 20.32 24.63
N VAL A 84 -23.20 19.37 23.82
CA VAL A 84 -24.08 18.48 23.07
C VAL A 84 -24.94 17.71 24.06
N THR A 85 -26.24 18.01 24.11
CA THR A 85 -27.19 17.26 24.94
C THR A 85 -27.47 15.91 24.29
N SER A 86 -27.69 14.89 25.10
CA SER A 86 -27.91 13.50 24.67
C SER A 86 -29.10 13.31 23.70
N LYS A 87 -29.98 14.30 23.58
CA LYS A 87 -31.14 14.29 22.66
C LYS A 87 -30.78 14.51 21.19
N ASN A 88 -29.57 14.98 20.88
CA ASN A 88 -29.15 15.27 19.50
C ASN A 88 -28.45 14.10 18.79
N ARG A 89 -28.23 12.96 19.47
CA ARG A 89 -27.73 11.74 18.84
C ARG A 89 -28.90 10.92 18.33
N LYS A 90 -29.06 10.84 17.00
CA LYS A 90 -29.77 9.69 16.42
C LYS A 90 -28.92 8.45 16.70
N GLN A 91 -29.23 7.76 17.79
CA GLN A 91 -28.57 6.50 18.14
C GLN A 91 -29.13 5.41 17.23
N PHE A 92 -28.36 5.07 16.20
CA PHE A 92 -28.42 3.72 15.70
C PHE A 92 -27.74 2.84 16.74
N LEU A 93 -28.43 1.80 17.19
CA LEU A 93 -27.82 0.80 18.07
C LEU A 93 -27.12 -0.21 17.19
N PHE A 94 -25.81 -0.34 17.36
CA PHE A 94 -25.04 -1.39 16.72
C PHE A 94 -25.43 -2.75 17.32
N ASN A 95 -25.50 -3.78 16.47
CA ASN A 95 -25.79 -5.13 16.90
C ASN A 95 -24.49 -5.96 16.89
N ASN A 96 -23.90 -6.13 18.09
CA ASN A 96 -22.68 -6.91 18.29
C ASN A 96 -22.80 -8.41 17.99
N ALA A 97 -24.01 -8.95 17.74
CA ALA A 97 -24.21 -10.39 17.60
C ALA A 97 -23.49 -11.03 16.40
N TYR A 98 -23.04 -10.23 15.42
CA TYR A 98 -22.46 -10.72 14.18
C TYR A 98 -20.98 -10.35 13.97
N SER A 99 -20.36 -9.67 14.93
CA SER A 99 -18.96 -9.25 14.82
C SER A 99 -17.99 -10.38 15.19
N GLY A 100 -16.79 -10.35 14.60
CA GLY A 100 -15.73 -11.33 14.85
C GLY A 100 -15.51 -12.30 13.70
N LEU A 101 -14.95 -13.47 13.98
CA LEU A 101 -14.66 -14.47 12.96
C LEU A 101 -15.95 -15.02 12.35
N LYS A 102 -16.00 -15.05 11.01
CA LYS A 102 -17.10 -15.65 10.24
C LYS A 102 -16.93 -17.15 9.98
N ILE A 103 -15.73 -17.65 10.25
CA ILE A 103 -15.33 -19.02 9.99
C ILE A 103 -14.95 -19.70 11.30
N ASP A 104 -15.25 -20.99 11.39
CA ASP A 104 -14.80 -21.83 12.49
C ASP A 104 -13.36 -22.25 12.24
N ILE A 105 -12.47 -21.82 13.13
CA ILE A 105 -11.05 -22.16 13.09
C ILE A 105 -10.82 -23.27 14.13
N PRO A 106 -10.41 -24.48 13.71
CA PRO A 106 -10.07 -25.54 14.65
C PRO A 106 -9.01 -25.09 15.68
N PRO A 107 -9.14 -25.47 16.96
CA PRO A 107 -8.23 -25.01 18.02
C PRO A 107 -6.77 -25.49 17.83
N ASP A 108 -6.56 -26.53 17.03
CA ASP A 108 -5.26 -27.09 16.65
C ASP A 108 -4.70 -26.52 15.33
N SER A 109 -5.35 -25.50 14.75
CA SER A 109 -4.89 -24.83 13.52
C SER A 109 -3.50 -24.23 13.69
N SER A 110 -2.60 -24.54 12.76
CA SER A 110 -1.27 -23.96 12.71
C SER A 110 -1.30 -22.55 12.10
N ALA A 111 -0.22 -21.78 12.27
CA ALA A 111 -0.07 -20.49 11.59
C ALA A 111 -0.16 -20.59 10.06
N LEU A 112 0.24 -21.74 9.49
CA LEU A 112 0.10 -22.00 8.05
C LEU A 112 -1.36 -22.18 7.64
N ASP A 113 -2.17 -22.82 8.48
CA ASP A 113 -3.60 -23.01 8.21
C ASP A 113 -4.32 -21.66 8.22
N ILE A 114 -3.96 -20.77 9.16
CA ILE A 114 -4.44 -19.38 9.19
C ILE A 114 -4.00 -18.61 7.94
N PHE A 115 -2.72 -18.74 7.53
CA PHE A 115 -2.21 -18.08 6.33
C PHE A 115 -2.98 -18.49 5.06
N LYS A 116 -3.33 -19.78 4.94
CA LYS A 116 -4.06 -20.34 3.80
C LYS A 116 -5.51 -19.84 3.68
N LEU A 117 -6.08 -19.25 4.73
CA LEU A 117 -7.36 -18.55 4.64
C LEU A 117 -7.29 -17.32 3.73
N PHE A 118 -6.12 -16.67 3.69
CA PHE A 118 -5.89 -15.47 2.90
C PHE A 118 -5.20 -15.77 1.58
N PHE A 119 -4.23 -16.68 1.60
CA PHE A 119 -3.46 -17.11 0.44
C PHE A 119 -3.91 -18.50 0.00
N THR A 120 -5.10 -18.55 -0.59
CA THR A 120 -5.79 -19.77 -0.96
C THR A 120 -5.10 -20.52 -2.11
N SER A 121 -5.48 -21.78 -2.33
CA SER A 121 -5.00 -22.56 -3.49
C SER A 121 -5.32 -21.89 -4.82
N GLU A 122 -6.46 -21.21 -4.92
CA GLU A 122 -6.84 -20.43 -6.10
C GLU A 122 -5.88 -19.27 -6.37
N ILE A 123 -5.45 -18.55 -5.33
CA ILE A 123 -4.46 -17.47 -5.46
C ILE A 123 -3.10 -18.05 -5.86
N ILE A 124 -2.70 -19.18 -5.28
CA ILE A 124 -1.45 -19.86 -5.66
C ILE A 124 -1.50 -20.30 -7.13
N ASP A 125 -2.58 -20.93 -7.57
CA ASP A 125 -2.75 -21.37 -8.95
C ASP A 125 -2.70 -20.19 -9.93
N LEU A 126 -3.39 -19.09 -9.61
CA LEU A 126 -3.30 -17.84 -10.38
C LEU A 126 -1.83 -17.40 -10.54
N ILE A 127 -1.07 -17.36 -9.45
CA ILE A 127 0.34 -16.95 -9.49
C ILE A 127 1.17 -17.91 -10.35
N VAL A 128 0.96 -19.22 -10.22
CA VAL A 128 1.68 -20.24 -11.01
C VAL A 128 1.38 -20.07 -12.50
N VAL A 129 0.11 -20.00 -12.87
CA VAL A 129 -0.35 -19.88 -14.26
C VAL A 129 0.21 -18.63 -14.89
N GLU A 130 0.05 -17.47 -14.24
CA GLU A 130 0.46 -16.19 -14.81
C GLU A 130 1.98 -16.01 -14.84
N THR A 131 2.71 -16.55 -13.84
CA THR A 131 4.19 -16.55 -13.84
C THR A 131 4.74 -17.39 -15.00
N ASN A 132 4.18 -18.58 -15.24
CA ASN A 132 4.57 -19.44 -16.36
C ASN A 132 4.24 -18.78 -17.71
N ARG A 133 3.04 -18.18 -17.83
CA ARG A 133 2.63 -17.45 -19.04
C ARG A 133 3.54 -16.26 -19.31
N ASN A 134 3.90 -15.47 -18.31
CA ASN A 134 4.79 -14.33 -18.46
C ASN A 134 6.19 -14.75 -18.96
N ALA A 135 6.72 -15.85 -18.43
CA ALA A 135 7.97 -16.42 -18.93
C ALA A 135 7.86 -16.86 -20.39
N GLU A 136 6.79 -17.56 -20.78
CA GLU A 136 6.56 -17.98 -22.16
C GLU A 136 6.42 -16.79 -23.14
N GLN A 137 5.65 -15.77 -22.75
CA GLN A 137 5.50 -14.53 -23.52
C GLN A 137 6.84 -13.79 -23.68
N PHE A 138 7.68 -13.77 -22.64
CA PHE A 138 9.01 -13.18 -22.72
C PHE A 138 9.94 -13.99 -23.65
N LEU A 139 9.99 -15.31 -23.49
CA LEU A 139 10.88 -16.19 -24.25
C LEU A 139 10.52 -16.27 -25.74
N SER A 140 9.23 -16.15 -26.08
CA SER A 140 8.77 -16.15 -27.48
C SER A 140 9.07 -14.84 -28.22
N LYS A 141 9.09 -13.70 -27.50
CA LYS A 141 9.34 -12.38 -28.09
C LYS A 141 10.82 -12.01 -28.17
N ASN A 142 11.66 -12.57 -27.29
CA ASN A 142 13.05 -12.17 -27.16
C ASN A 142 14.01 -13.24 -27.70
N ARG A 143 14.96 -12.83 -28.55
CA ARG A 143 16.05 -13.71 -29.00
C ARG A 143 17.13 -13.78 -27.92
N LEU A 144 17.25 -14.92 -27.26
CA LEU A 144 18.23 -15.10 -26.19
C LEU A 144 19.58 -15.62 -26.71
N SER A 145 20.65 -15.12 -26.09
CA SER A 145 21.97 -15.75 -26.20
C SER A 145 21.94 -17.16 -25.60
N LYS A 146 22.76 -18.07 -26.14
CA LYS A 146 22.92 -19.45 -25.67
C LYS A 146 23.29 -19.55 -24.18
N PHE A 147 23.95 -18.53 -23.63
CA PHE A 147 24.37 -18.47 -22.23
C PHE A 147 23.39 -17.73 -21.31
N SER A 148 22.27 -17.24 -21.86
CA SER A 148 21.28 -16.50 -21.08
C SER A 148 20.73 -17.35 -19.94
N ARG A 149 20.63 -16.75 -18.75
CA ARG A 149 19.99 -17.39 -17.60
C ARG A 149 18.50 -17.62 -17.84
N PHE A 150 17.85 -16.74 -18.62
CA PHE A 150 16.43 -16.86 -18.94
C PHE A 150 16.11 -18.10 -19.77
N ALA A 151 17.05 -18.55 -20.61
CA ALA A 151 16.90 -19.79 -21.39
C ALA A 151 16.87 -21.06 -20.50
N LYS A 152 17.24 -20.94 -19.22
CA LYS A 152 17.17 -22.02 -18.22
C LYS A 152 15.83 -22.04 -17.48
N TRP A 153 14.85 -21.24 -17.90
CA TRP A 153 13.53 -21.27 -17.31
C TRP A 153 12.88 -22.65 -17.47
N ILE A 154 12.33 -23.15 -16.38
CA ILE A 154 11.48 -24.33 -16.33
C ILE A 154 10.17 -23.87 -15.70
N PRO A 155 9.00 -24.31 -16.19
CA PRO A 155 7.73 -23.94 -15.57
C PRO A 155 7.70 -24.23 -14.07
N THR A 156 7.25 -23.25 -13.28
CA THR A 156 7.04 -23.39 -11.84
C THR A 156 5.73 -24.10 -11.55
N ASN A 157 5.53 -24.46 -10.27
CA ASN A 157 4.33 -25.13 -9.78
C ASN A 157 3.97 -24.62 -8.38
N GLU A 158 2.82 -25.05 -7.85
CA GLU A 158 2.29 -24.58 -6.56
C GLU A 158 3.29 -24.75 -5.41
N ASN A 159 3.95 -25.92 -5.32
CA ASN A 159 4.91 -26.21 -4.25
C ASN A 159 6.13 -25.28 -4.32
N GLU A 160 6.63 -25.01 -5.53
CA GLU A 160 7.76 -24.10 -5.71
C GLU A 160 7.39 -22.65 -5.41
N ILE A 161 6.21 -22.19 -5.82
CA ILE A 161 5.69 -20.85 -5.46
C ILE A 161 5.47 -20.70 -3.95
N GLN A 162 4.94 -21.72 -3.28
CA GLN A 162 4.80 -21.72 -1.82
C GLN A 162 6.17 -21.64 -1.13
N LYS A 163 7.17 -22.41 -1.59
CA LYS A 163 8.55 -22.31 -1.10
C LYS A 163 9.15 -20.93 -1.34
N PHE A 164 8.89 -20.32 -2.50
CA PHE A 164 9.36 -18.99 -2.84
C PHE A 164 8.81 -17.93 -1.88
N PHE A 165 7.49 -17.91 -1.64
CA PHE A 165 6.90 -16.99 -0.66
C PHE A 165 7.31 -17.30 0.78
N GLY A 166 7.44 -18.57 1.14
CA GLY A 166 7.99 -18.96 2.45
C GLY A 166 9.40 -18.42 2.67
N LEU A 167 10.24 -18.44 1.63
CA LEU A 167 11.57 -17.85 1.69
C LEU A 167 11.52 -16.31 1.78
N ILE A 168 10.62 -15.64 1.06
CA ILE A 168 10.41 -14.18 1.17
C ILE A 168 9.97 -13.78 2.58
N ILE A 169 9.05 -14.53 3.19
CA ILE A 169 8.60 -14.28 4.56
C ILE A 169 9.78 -14.44 5.53
N TRP A 170 10.59 -15.48 5.35
CA TRP A 170 11.79 -15.71 6.15
C TRP A 170 12.84 -14.60 5.96
N MET A 171 13.08 -14.13 4.74
CA MET A 171 13.93 -12.96 4.44
C MET A 171 13.43 -11.69 5.13
N GLY A 172 12.10 -11.57 5.30
CA GLY A 172 11.47 -10.52 6.11
C GLY A 172 11.94 -10.51 7.57
N LEU A 173 12.14 -11.69 8.15
CA LEU A 173 12.59 -11.89 9.53
C LEU A 173 14.12 -11.82 9.68
N VAL A 174 14.85 -12.38 8.72
CA VAL A 174 16.31 -12.47 8.72
C VAL A 174 16.84 -11.59 7.60
N GLN A 175 17.03 -10.31 7.87
CA GLN A 175 17.49 -9.35 6.87
C GLN A 175 19.00 -9.48 6.61
N MET A 176 19.38 -9.76 5.37
CA MET A 176 20.77 -9.71 4.89
C MET A 176 21.05 -8.42 4.09
N PRO A 177 22.32 -7.97 3.98
CA PRO A 177 22.66 -6.72 3.28
C PRO A 177 22.27 -6.71 1.81
N THR A 178 22.47 -7.84 1.12
CA THR A 178 22.09 -8.01 -0.28
C THR A 178 21.29 -9.29 -0.49
N LEU A 179 20.60 -9.40 -1.63
CA LEU A 179 19.88 -10.62 -1.99
C LEU A 179 20.82 -11.82 -2.16
N GLU A 180 22.06 -11.59 -2.61
CA GLU A 180 23.02 -12.65 -2.85
C GLU A 180 23.55 -13.28 -1.56
N ASP A 181 23.63 -12.48 -0.49
CA ASP A 181 24.15 -12.91 0.81
C ASP A 181 23.35 -14.05 1.43
N TYR A 182 22.06 -14.17 1.08
CA TYR A 182 21.24 -15.31 1.50
C TYR A 182 21.76 -16.66 0.99
N TRP A 183 22.53 -16.68 -0.09
CA TRP A 183 23.20 -17.87 -0.61
C TRP A 183 24.73 -17.81 -0.47
N CYS A 184 25.24 -16.94 0.40
CA CYS A 184 26.67 -16.81 0.62
C CYS A 184 27.17 -17.87 1.61
N ASN A 185 28.27 -18.55 1.25
CA ASN A 185 28.89 -19.59 2.08
C ASN A 185 29.87 -19.03 3.14
N SER A 186 30.12 -17.72 3.13
CA SER A 186 31.02 -17.10 4.12
C SER A 186 30.44 -17.24 5.53
N THR A 187 31.31 -17.43 6.52
CA THR A 187 30.90 -17.67 7.92
C THR A 187 29.93 -16.62 8.46
N ARG A 188 30.00 -15.38 7.97
CA ARG A 188 29.15 -14.27 8.42
C ARG A 188 27.70 -14.36 7.93
N TYR A 189 27.47 -14.93 6.73
CA TYR A 189 26.16 -14.93 6.07
C TYR A 189 25.57 -16.35 5.89
N LYS A 190 26.38 -17.38 6.21
CA LYS A 190 25.98 -18.78 6.09
C LYS A 190 24.70 -19.08 6.87
N ASN A 191 23.70 -19.59 6.18
CA ASN A 191 22.45 -20.07 6.74
C ASN A 191 22.07 -21.43 6.15
N TYR A 192 21.18 -22.16 6.83
CA TYR A 192 20.75 -23.50 6.41
C TYR A 192 19.37 -23.51 5.74
N VAL A 193 18.81 -22.35 5.44
CA VAL A 193 17.44 -22.21 4.93
C VAL A 193 17.46 -22.01 3.42
N ALA A 194 18.00 -20.90 2.93
CA ALA A 194 17.89 -20.51 1.53
C ALA A 194 18.39 -21.59 0.56
N HIS A 195 19.60 -22.11 0.79
CA HIS A 195 20.20 -23.17 -0.03
C HIS A 195 19.40 -24.48 -0.08
N LYS A 196 18.67 -24.82 0.98
CA LYS A 196 17.87 -26.05 1.04
C LYS A 196 16.52 -25.92 0.35
N ILE A 197 15.99 -24.69 0.28
CA ILE A 197 14.64 -24.43 -0.21
C ILE A 197 14.63 -24.20 -1.72
N ILE A 198 15.36 -23.19 -2.21
CA ILE A 198 15.47 -22.85 -3.63
C ILE A 198 16.89 -22.36 -3.93
N PRO A 199 17.59 -22.87 -4.98
CA PRO A 199 18.88 -22.33 -5.39
C PRO A 199 18.80 -20.87 -5.87
N ARG A 200 19.82 -20.05 -5.59
CA ARG A 200 19.86 -18.61 -5.92
C ARG A 200 19.39 -18.28 -7.34
N ASN A 201 19.99 -18.91 -8.35
CA ASN A 201 19.64 -18.65 -9.75
C ASN A 201 18.16 -18.98 -10.06
N ARG A 202 17.59 -20.00 -9.41
CA ARG A 202 16.18 -20.34 -9.59
C ARG A 202 15.28 -19.33 -8.89
N PHE A 203 15.65 -18.89 -7.68
CA PHE A 203 14.92 -17.83 -6.97
C PHE A 203 14.88 -16.54 -7.79
N GLU A 204 16.02 -16.09 -8.32
CA GLU A 204 16.10 -14.88 -9.16
C GLU A 204 15.28 -15.02 -10.46
N LEU A 205 15.26 -16.21 -11.07
CA LEU A 205 14.40 -16.46 -12.24
C LEU A 205 12.91 -16.38 -11.91
N ILE A 206 12.48 -16.97 -10.78
CA ILE A 206 11.08 -16.87 -10.32
C ILE A 206 10.76 -15.41 -10.00
N LEU A 207 11.65 -14.70 -9.29
CA LEU A 207 11.48 -13.29 -8.96
C LEU A 207 11.34 -12.42 -10.23
N ARG A 208 12.11 -12.70 -11.29
CA ARG A 208 12.04 -11.99 -12.58
C ARG A 208 10.71 -12.22 -13.29
N PHE A 209 10.22 -13.45 -13.30
CA PHE A 209 9.02 -13.81 -14.06
C PHE A 209 7.72 -13.78 -13.27
N LEU A 210 7.78 -13.56 -11.95
CA LEU A 210 6.61 -13.48 -11.06
C LEU A 210 5.55 -12.55 -11.64
N HIS A 211 4.34 -13.09 -11.81
CA HIS A 211 3.26 -12.37 -12.49
C HIS A 211 1.88 -12.81 -12.00
N PHE A 212 0.86 -11.98 -12.25
CA PHE A 212 -0.50 -12.15 -11.70
C PHE A 212 -1.64 -11.88 -12.69
N SER A 213 -1.33 -11.67 -13.98
CA SER A 213 -2.31 -11.32 -15.02
C SER A 213 -1.81 -11.72 -16.40
N ASP A 214 -2.70 -11.84 -17.38
CA ASP A 214 -2.29 -12.05 -18.77
C ASP A 214 -1.93 -10.71 -19.45
N ASN A 215 -0.67 -10.52 -19.87
CA ASN A 215 -0.28 -9.27 -20.54
C ASN A 215 -1.04 -9.01 -21.85
N GLU A 216 -1.60 -10.05 -22.49
CA GLU A 216 -2.35 -9.89 -23.75
C GLU A 216 -3.79 -9.40 -23.55
N LYS A 217 -4.27 -9.37 -22.31
CA LYS A 217 -5.64 -8.97 -21.95
C LYS A 217 -5.70 -7.61 -21.24
N PHE A 218 -4.66 -6.80 -21.38
CA PHE A 218 -4.63 -5.45 -20.82
C PHE A 218 -5.76 -4.59 -21.40
N ASP A 219 -6.52 -3.95 -20.52
CA ASP A 219 -7.75 -3.20 -20.82
C ASP A 219 -7.62 -1.69 -20.62
N GLY A 220 -6.42 -1.18 -20.32
CA GLY A 220 -6.18 0.22 -19.99
C GLY A 220 -6.17 0.53 -18.48
N ASP A 221 -6.53 -0.43 -17.63
CA ASP A 221 -6.45 -0.24 -16.18
C ASP A 221 -4.99 -0.17 -15.70
N LYS A 222 -4.62 0.98 -15.12
CA LYS A 222 -3.25 1.22 -14.61
C LYS A 222 -2.76 0.19 -13.59
N ILE A 223 -3.65 -0.47 -12.84
CA ILE A 223 -3.27 -1.51 -11.87
C ILE A 223 -3.68 -2.92 -12.31
N TYR A 224 -4.03 -3.10 -13.59
CA TYR A 224 -4.45 -4.37 -14.19
C TYR A 224 -3.60 -5.57 -13.74
N LYS A 225 -2.28 -5.39 -13.74
CA LYS A 225 -1.29 -6.42 -13.42
C LYS A 225 -1.40 -7.01 -12.01
N VAL A 226 -2.08 -6.32 -11.09
CA VAL A 226 -2.29 -6.80 -9.71
C VAL A 226 -3.77 -6.82 -9.31
N ARG A 227 -4.67 -6.28 -10.16
CA ARG A 227 -6.10 -6.12 -9.89
C ARG A 227 -6.74 -7.42 -9.40
N ASN A 228 -6.61 -8.48 -10.20
CA ASN A 228 -7.22 -9.78 -9.91
C ASN A 228 -6.72 -10.37 -8.58
N LEU A 229 -5.40 -10.31 -8.33
CA LEU A 229 -4.82 -10.77 -7.07
C LEU A 229 -5.38 -9.98 -5.87
N VAL A 230 -5.39 -8.65 -5.97
CA VAL A 230 -5.84 -7.77 -4.88
C VAL A 230 -7.32 -7.99 -4.57
N GLU A 231 -8.17 -8.14 -5.59
CA GLU A 231 -9.60 -8.40 -5.42
C GLU A 231 -9.85 -9.76 -4.74
N LYS A 232 -9.12 -10.81 -5.13
CA LYS A 232 -9.20 -12.12 -4.45
C LYS A 232 -8.76 -12.05 -2.98
N MET A 233 -7.68 -11.32 -2.70
CA MET A 233 -7.22 -11.12 -1.32
C MET A 233 -8.25 -10.34 -0.48
N ILE A 234 -8.83 -9.26 -1.02
CA ILE A 234 -9.87 -8.48 -0.35
C ILE A 234 -11.12 -9.34 -0.09
N TYR A 235 -11.53 -10.15 -1.07
CA TYR A 235 -12.62 -11.10 -0.88
C TYR A 235 -12.35 -12.03 0.31
N ASN A 236 -11.15 -12.58 0.42
CA ASN A 236 -10.78 -13.41 1.57
C ASN A 236 -10.79 -12.60 2.88
N PHE A 237 -10.27 -11.37 2.89
CA PHE A 237 -10.29 -10.52 4.09
C PHE A 237 -11.72 -10.28 4.60
N GLN A 238 -12.66 -10.03 3.70
CA GLN A 238 -14.06 -9.73 4.02
C GLN A 238 -14.85 -10.97 4.47
N ASN A 239 -14.45 -12.18 4.02
CA ASN A 239 -15.11 -13.43 4.37
C ASN A 239 -14.57 -14.10 5.63
N VAL A 240 -13.35 -13.77 6.07
CA VAL A 240 -12.79 -14.34 7.30
C VAL A 240 -13.32 -13.64 8.56
N MET A 241 -13.52 -12.32 8.50
CA MET A 241 -13.86 -11.51 9.69
C MET A 241 -14.95 -10.48 9.38
N GLU A 242 -15.91 -10.34 10.28
CA GLU A 242 -16.90 -9.26 10.33
C GLU A 242 -16.42 -8.19 11.32
N PRO A 243 -16.44 -6.89 10.94
CA PRO A 243 -16.05 -5.83 11.83
C PRO A 243 -17.03 -5.58 12.99
N ASP A 244 -16.46 -5.07 14.09
CA ASP A 244 -17.17 -4.46 15.21
C ASP A 244 -17.84 -3.13 14.80
N GLU A 245 -18.33 -2.39 15.80
CA GLU A 245 -19.00 -1.09 15.63
C GLU A 245 -18.09 -0.04 14.97
N ASP A 246 -16.82 0.00 15.39
CA ASP A 246 -15.88 1.04 15.03
C ASP A 246 -14.93 0.59 13.91
N LEU A 247 -14.89 1.38 12.86
CA LEU A 247 -14.01 1.22 11.72
C LEU A 247 -13.21 2.50 11.48
N ALA A 248 -12.00 2.38 10.95
CA ALA A 248 -11.15 3.49 10.59
C ALA A 248 -10.80 3.46 9.11
N VAL A 249 -10.89 4.62 8.45
CA VAL A 249 -10.38 4.82 7.09
C VAL A 249 -9.15 5.72 7.17
N ASP A 250 -8.05 5.23 6.61
CA ASP A 250 -6.78 5.94 6.53
C ASP A 250 -5.98 5.44 5.31
N GLU A 251 -4.85 6.06 5.04
CA GLU A 251 -3.90 5.63 4.03
C GLU A 251 -2.66 4.91 4.58
N THR A 252 -2.06 4.09 3.73
CA THR A 252 -0.70 3.60 3.92
C THR A 252 0.10 3.74 2.63
N MET A 253 1.43 3.81 2.75
CA MET A 253 2.35 3.87 1.62
C MET A 253 3.10 2.55 1.48
N VAL A 254 3.12 1.97 0.28
CA VAL A 254 4.04 0.88 -0.08
C VAL A 254 5.29 1.51 -0.70
N PRO A 255 6.46 1.48 -0.03
CA PRO A 255 7.65 2.16 -0.52
C PRO A 255 8.06 1.66 -1.90
N PHE A 256 8.20 2.58 -2.86
CA PHE A 256 8.62 2.24 -4.22
C PHE A 256 9.23 3.45 -4.92
N ARG A 257 10.41 3.26 -5.52
CA ARG A 257 11.16 4.32 -6.22
C ARG A 257 11.32 4.08 -7.73
N GLY A 258 10.87 2.95 -8.26
CA GLY A 258 10.94 2.68 -9.70
C GLY A 258 10.00 3.56 -10.53
N ARG A 259 10.03 3.35 -11.85
CA ARG A 259 9.13 4.02 -12.81
C ARG A 259 7.72 3.43 -12.70
N LEU A 260 6.76 4.24 -12.30
CA LEU A 260 5.35 3.86 -12.18
C LEU A 260 4.47 5.10 -12.33
N GLY A 261 3.57 5.11 -13.30
CA GLY A 261 2.78 6.29 -13.69
C GLY A 261 1.73 6.79 -12.69
N PHE A 262 1.62 6.14 -11.52
CA PHE A 262 0.76 6.57 -10.41
C PHE A 262 1.48 6.53 -9.06
N ARG A 263 2.82 6.47 -9.06
CA ARG A 263 3.66 6.67 -7.87
C ARG A 263 3.30 8.02 -7.23
N GLN A 264 3.21 8.03 -5.90
CA GLN A 264 2.92 9.22 -5.11
C GLN A 264 4.16 9.68 -4.36
N TYR A 265 4.29 11.00 -4.22
CA TYR A 265 5.25 11.64 -3.32
C TYR A 265 4.47 12.29 -2.16
N ILE A 266 4.68 11.81 -0.94
CA ILE A 266 4.06 12.40 0.26
C ILE A 266 5.15 13.02 1.14
N PRO A 267 5.33 14.35 1.09
CA PRO A 267 6.25 15.03 1.99
C PRO A 267 5.76 14.86 3.44
N GLY A 268 6.64 14.41 4.33
CA GLY A 268 6.33 14.19 5.75
C GLY A 268 6.19 12.72 6.19
N LYS A 269 6.08 11.76 5.26
CA LYS A 269 6.18 10.33 5.59
C LYS A 269 7.64 9.86 5.55
N SER A 270 7.97 8.84 6.36
CA SER A 270 9.31 8.22 6.42
C SER A 270 9.76 7.69 5.05
N HIS A 271 8.84 7.03 4.33
CA HIS A 271 9.01 6.68 2.93
C HIS A 271 8.22 7.66 2.06
N LYS A 272 8.92 8.66 1.52
CA LYS A 272 8.30 9.73 0.75
C LYS A 272 7.73 9.29 -0.60
N TYR A 273 8.31 8.26 -1.22
CA TYR A 273 7.88 7.77 -2.54
C TYR A 273 7.30 6.37 -2.44
N GLY A 274 6.16 6.15 -3.09
CA GLY A 274 5.57 4.82 -3.15
C GLY A 274 4.20 4.75 -3.81
N VAL A 275 3.52 3.64 -3.57
CA VAL A 275 2.12 3.44 -3.98
C VAL A 275 1.22 3.72 -2.78
N LYS A 276 0.34 4.71 -2.91
CA LYS A 276 -0.66 5.04 -1.87
C LYS A 276 -1.79 4.02 -1.92
N LEU A 277 -2.12 3.43 -0.77
CA LEU A 277 -3.26 2.56 -0.54
C LEU A 277 -4.20 3.23 0.45
N PHE A 278 -5.49 3.27 0.14
CA PHE A 278 -6.53 3.55 1.14
C PHE A 278 -6.95 2.24 1.78
N LYS A 279 -7.15 2.23 3.11
CA LYS A 279 -7.50 1.04 3.87
C LYS A 279 -8.72 1.31 4.74
N LEU A 280 -9.55 0.28 4.87
CA LEU A 280 -10.57 0.18 5.91
C LEU A 280 -10.09 -0.83 6.94
N CYS A 281 -9.93 -0.40 8.19
CA CYS A 281 -9.42 -1.24 9.28
C CYS A 281 -10.36 -1.25 10.47
N GLY A 282 -10.35 -2.35 11.23
CA GLY A 282 -11.01 -2.42 12.54
C GLY A 282 -10.11 -1.96 13.67
N THR A 283 -10.70 -1.80 14.85
CA THR A 283 -10.00 -1.48 16.10
C THR A 283 -8.93 -2.51 16.48
N ASN A 284 -9.09 -3.76 16.05
CA ASN A 284 -8.13 -4.86 16.20
C ASN A 284 -6.95 -4.80 15.22
N GLY A 285 -6.88 -3.81 14.33
CA GLY A 285 -5.84 -3.67 13.32
C GLY A 285 -6.04 -4.54 12.07
N TYR A 286 -7.14 -5.30 11.99
CA TYR A 286 -7.48 -6.11 10.83
C TYR A 286 -7.90 -5.22 9.65
N THR A 287 -7.42 -5.53 8.44
CA THR A 287 -7.79 -4.80 7.22
C THR A 287 -8.93 -5.51 6.51
N TYR A 288 -10.07 -4.82 6.32
CA TYR A 288 -11.27 -5.34 5.68
C TYR A 288 -11.35 -4.99 4.19
N ASN A 289 -10.82 -3.84 3.80
CA ASN A 289 -10.85 -3.39 2.41
C ASN A 289 -9.63 -2.54 2.08
N VAL A 290 -9.19 -2.60 0.84
CA VAL A 290 -8.03 -1.86 0.33
C VAL A 290 -8.36 -1.31 -1.05
N GLN A 291 -8.04 -0.04 -1.28
CA GLN A 291 -8.13 0.57 -2.60
C GLN A 291 -6.79 1.19 -2.99
N ILE A 292 -6.21 0.73 -4.09
CA ILE A 292 -4.96 1.30 -4.64
C ILE A 292 -5.28 2.63 -5.31
N TYR A 293 -4.54 3.68 -4.96
CA TYR A 293 -4.63 4.95 -5.66
C TYR A 293 -3.84 4.89 -6.97
N ALA A 294 -4.54 4.99 -8.10
CA ALA A 294 -3.95 4.94 -9.44
C ALA A 294 -4.09 6.29 -10.21
N GLY A 295 -4.32 7.39 -9.49
CA GLY A 295 -4.52 8.73 -10.05
C GLY A 295 -5.96 9.24 -9.94
N LYS A 296 -6.24 10.40 -10.54
CA LYS A 296 -7.54 11.07 -10.48
C LYS A 296 -8.52 10.43 -11.48
N SER A 297 -9.58 9.80 -10.99
CA SER A 297 -10.77 9.43 -11.79
C SER A 297 -11.93 10.33 -11.37
N GLN A 298 -12.07 11.47 -12.03
CA GLN A 298 -13.18 12.41 -11.85
C GLN A 298 -14.36 11.91 -12.69
N VAL A 299 -15.34 11.25 -12.08
CA VAL A 299 -16.53 10.76 -12.81
C VAL A 299 -17.84 11.24 -12.19
N ASP A 300 -17.92 11.58 -10.89
CA ASP A 300 -19.23 11.65 -10.20
C ASP A 300 -19.55 12.93 -9.41
N GLY A 301 -18.83 14.04 -9.60
CA GLY A 301 -19.11 15.32 -8.89
C GLY A 301 -18.94 15.30 -7.35
N LYS A 302 -18.84 14.11 -6.74
CA LYS A 302 -18.44 13.90 -5.35
C LYS A 302 -16.91 14.04 -5.24
N GLY A 303 -16.45 14.75 -4.21
CA GLY A 303 -15.02 14.86 -3.90
C GLY A 303 -14.37 13.50 -3.70
N LEU A 304 -13.10 13.37 -4.10
CA LEU A 304 -12.33 12.12 -4.07
C LEU A 304 -12.40 11.41 -2.71
N ALA A 305 -12.19 12.16 -1.62
CA ALA A 305 -12.26 11.69 -0.25
C ALA A 305 -13.59 10.98 0.07
N CYS A 306 -14.72 11.61 -0.27
CA CYS A 306 -16.05 11.06 -0.02
C CYS A 306 -16.25 9.76 -0.81
N LYS A 307 -15.85 9.73 -2.08
CA LYS A 307 -15.95 8.53 -2.93
C LYS A 307 -15.11 7.37 -2.39
N VAL A 308 -13.88 7.64 -1.96
CA VAL A 308 -12.99 6.63 -1.36
C VAL A 308 -13.62 6.02 -0.11
N VAL A 309 -14.12 6.84 0.82
CA VAL A 309 -14.75 6.34 2.05
C VAL A 309 -15.98 5.49 1.73
N LEU A 310 -16.87 5.97 0.87
CA LEU A 310 -18.09 5.23 0.50
C LEU A 310 -17.75 3.90 -0.20
N ASN A 311 -16.79 3.89 -1.13
CA ASN A 311 -16.36 2.67 -1.82
C ASN A 311 -15.74 1.65 -0.87
N LEU A 312 -14.85 2.09 0.03
CA LEU A 312 -14.24 1.22 1.02
C LEU A 312 -15.27 0.62 1.97
N CYS A 313 -16.23 1.44 2.40
CA CYS A 313 -17.23 1.07 3.40
C CYS A 313 -18.47 0.40 2.81
N GLN A 314 -18.61 0.27 1.49
CA GLN A 314 -19.85 -0.12 0.81
C GLN A 314 -20.54 -1.36 1.41
N MET A 315 -19.77 -2.38 1.78
CA MET A 315 -20.27 -3.64 2.38
C MET A 315 -20.70 -3.51 3.85
N TYR A 316 -20.26 -2.44 4.52
CA TYR A 316 -20.44 -2.21 5.94
C TYR A 316 -21.37 -1.04 6.25
N LEU A 317 -21.89 -0.38 5.21
CA LEU A 317 -22.95 0.61 5.30
C LEU A 317 -24.26 -0.03 5.77
N ASN A 318 -25.19 0.78 6.27
CA ASN A 318 -26.50 0.38 6.77
C ASN A 318 -26.48 -0.60 7.96
N ALA A 319 -25.35 -0.71 8.64
CA ALA A 319 -25.13 -1.63 9.75
C ALA A 319 -24.97 -0.93 11.10
N ASN A 320 -25.35 0.36 11.22
CA ASN A 320 -25.29 1.13 12.47
C ASN A 320 -23.86 1.25 13.05
N ARG A 321 -22.86 1.27 12.18
CA ARG A 321 -21.44 1.38 12.54
C ARG A 321 -20.98 2.83 12.60
N THR A 322 -19.82 3.06 13.19
CA THR A 322 -19.11 4.33 13.20
C THR A 322 -17.86 4.24 12.34
N ILE A 323 -17.75 5.13 11.35
CA ILE A 323 -16.53 5.33 10.57
C ILE A 323 -15.75 6.49 11.18
N THR A 324 -14.49 6.22 11.52
CA THR A 324 -13.52 7.20 11.98
C THR A 324 -12.57 7.57 10.86
N THR A 325 -12.43 8.86 10.58
CA THR A 325 -11.54 9.38 9.54
C THR A 325 -10.68 10.55 10.02
N ASP A 326 -9.56 10.78 9.34
CA ASP A 326 -8.77 12.00 9.52
C ASP A 326 -9.44 13.23 8.85
N ASN A 327 -8.76 14.37 8.91
CA ASN A 327 -9.23 15.63 8.31
C ASN A 327 -9.20 15.65 6.77
N PHE A 328 -8.43 14.78 6.12
CA PHE A 328 -8.42 14.66 4.67
C PHE A 328 -9.75 14.09 4.15
N TYR A 329 -10.34 13.13 4.88
CA TYR A 329 -11.63 12.57 4.46
C TYR A 329 -12.85 13.27 5.06
N THR A 330 -12.73 13.83 6.27
CA THR A 330 -13.88 14.35 7.03
C THR A 330 -14.48 15.59 6.36
N SER A 331 -15.77 15.52 5.99
CA SER A 331 -16.51 16.64 5.41
C SER A 331 -18.01 16.54 5.70
N LEU A 332 -18.73 17.67 5.67
CA LEU A 332 -20.20 17.68 5.86
C LEU A 332 -20.94 16.83 4.82
N PRO A 333 -20.61 16.89 3.50
CA PRO A 333 -21.25 16.02 2.51
C PRO A 333 -21.06 14.52 2.83
N LEU A 334 -19.86 14.11 3.27
CA LEU A 334 -19.61 12.73 3.68
C LEU A 334 -20.47 12.35 4.90
N ALA A 335 -20.54 13.23 5.91
CA ALA A 335 -21.37 13.00 7.09
C ALA A 335 -22.84 12.76 6.74
N TYR A 336 -23.40 13.58 5.83
CA TYR A 336 -24.79 13.41 5.37
C TYR A 336 -24.99 12.11 4.59
N GLU A 337 -24.06 11.73 3.71
CA GLU A 337 -24.16 10.48 2.95
C GLU A 337 -24.05 9.24 3.84
N LEU A 338 -23.16 9.24 4.84
CA LEU A 338 -23.05 8.14 5.81
C LEU A 338 -24.31 8.07 6.70
N LEU A 339 -24.85 9.20 7.12
CA LEU A 339 -26.07 9.24 7.94
C LEU A 339 -27.29 8.70 7.17
N LYS A 340 -27.41 8.99 5.87
CA LYS A 340 -28.44 8.39 4.99
C LYS A 340 -28.31 6.86 4.95
N ASN A 341 -27.09 6.36 5.03
CA ASN A 341 -26.75 4.93 5.05
C ASN A 341 -26.63 4.37 6.49
N LYS A 342 -27.36 4.94 7.47
CA LYS A 342 -27.35 4.51 8.88
C LYS A 342 -25.95 4.25 9.45
N THR A 343 -25.00 5.13 9.14
CA THR A 343 -23.60 5.01 9.54
C THR A 343 -23.17 6.34 10.15
N HIS A 344 -22.53 6.30 11.32
CA HIS A 344 -22.01 7.50 11.97
C HIS A 344 -20.64 7.85 11.40
N LEU A 345 -20.30 9.14 11.45
CA LEU A 345 -18.98 9.66 11.11
C LEU A 345 -18.37 10.33 12.35
N THR A 346 -17.14 9.96 12.66
CA THR A 346 -16.29 10.65 13.62
C THR A 346 -15.01 11.05 12.91
N GLY A 347 -14.53 12.27 13.13
CA GLY A 347 -13.27 12.69 12.52
C GLY A 347 -12.87 14.09 12.91
N THR A 348 -11.64 14.44 12.57
CA THR A 348 -11.11 15.79 12.76
C THR A 348 -11.48 16.68 11.57
N LEU A 349 -11.73 17.97 11.79
CA LEU A 349 -11.96 18.94 10.72
C LEU A 349 -10.80 19.95 10.66
N PHE A 350 -10.52 20.47 9.47
CA PHE A 350 -9.64 21.64 9.33
C PHE A 350 -10.32 22.89 9.92
N PHE A 351 -9.57 23.68 10.68
CA PHE A 351 -10.08 24.82 11.45
C PHE A 351 -10.78 25.89 10.59
N PHE A 352 -10.39 26.06 9.32
CA PHE A 352 -11.00 27.04 8.41
C PHE A 352 -12.48 26.73 8.05
N PHE A 353 -13.00 25.54 8.38
CA PHE A 353 -14.42 25.22 8.18
C PHE A 353 -15.37 26.10 9.01
N PHE A 354 -14.90 26.73 10.08
CA PHE A 354 -15.74 27.53 10.98
C PHE A 354 -16.04 28.96 10.49
N PHE A 355 -15.42 29.43 9.40
CA PHE A 355 -15.61 30.79 8.89
C PHE A 355 -16.54 30.89 7.67
N LEU A 356 -17.14 29.78 7.23
CA LEU A 356 -18.01 29.69 6.06
C LEU A 356 -19.51 29.54 6.41
N PHE A 357 -19.90 29.74 7.66
CA PHE A 357 -21.29 29.69 8.13
C PHE A 357 -21.71 30.99 8.82
#